data_AF-A0A1H9EZ40-F1
#
_entry.id   AF-A0A1H9EZ40-F1
#
_cell.length_a   1.000
_cell.length_b   1.000
_cell.length_c   1.000
_cell.angle_alpha   90.00
_cell.angle_beta   90.00
_cell.angle_gamma   90.00
#
_symmetry.space_group_name_H-M   'P 1'
#
loop_
_entity.id
_entity.type
_entity.pdbx_description
1 polymer ?
#
loop_
_entity_poly.entity_id
_entity_poly.type
_entity_poly.pdbx_seq_one_letter_code
_entity_poly.pdbx_strand_id
1 'polypeptide(L)'
;MRRSLSVPLAGLLFALAAAPALAQPPTTPVPGPRDPDQPPASAPNGAQSLAHAVGDAGTGLSVVRLGPGGVPTSTILPGLGEQLPKQSVTEFGLGLASAQVNTEAFLTTERVVTQASPFGFAVAGRSPQSPGTLVQTAIPDNPRPATGGLPIPETPLAKLSLLNGSVHARWDDKLGPCVSPLATARTSLAGLQVLSALPAEVPLPVRTSLVSIPDTFEASSVVRLVDLPGSGNKAVESTSTMRAAGVELAGGIKIDVISPPTLTATATGDETTSKITYTAPVLKVSQNGKELGTLDAARPTLDIPLLLDLVVVKLQIAGLNEKKAAFTGNGFSGFQLGATARMLDVQLLPTDKLKLPNLPTALAQISLGEQIVRAAAPRGGVVCGTAQPPRTTAPEQPGGPAAPPVKAPPLAQTNAAYQSIPLFWTGTGLLLAGVVLVAALPARGRSRTRPPGTSQG
;
A
#
# COMPACT_ATOMS: atom_id res chain seq x y z
N MET A 1 -33.29 -13.04 -36.25
CA MET A 1 -33.99 -13.39 -34.99
C MET A 1 -33.15 -14.09 -33.91
N ARG A 2 -31.80 -14.17 -33.99
CA ARG A 2 -30.96 -14.81 -32.94
C ARG A 2 -30.16 -13.85 -32.04
N ARG A 3 -30.44 -12.54 -32.05
CA ARG A 3 -29.65 -11.52 -31.33
C ARG A 3 -30.37 -10.84 -30.15
N SER A 4 -31.64 -11.16 -29.88
CA SER A 4 -32.41 -10.52 -28.80
C SER A 4 -32.34 -11.24 -27.44
N LEU A 5 -31.69 -12.41 -27.37
CA LEU A 5 -31.59 -13.21 -26.14
C LEU A 5 -30.23 -13.10 -25.42
N SER A 6 -29.21 -12.50 -26.03
CA SER A 6 -27.86 -12.42 -25.45
C SER A 6 -27.71 -11.39 -24.33
N VAL A 7 -28.46 -10.28 -24.41
CA VAL A 7 -28.41 -9.20 -23.40
C VAL A 7 -29.05 -9.61 -22.06
N PRO A 8 -30.27 -10.20 -22.01
CA PRO A 8 -30.85 -10.63 -20.74
C PRO A 8 -30.08 -11.81 -20.11
N LEU A 9 -29.51 -12.70 -20.91
CA LEU A 9 -28.72 -13.83 -20.41
C LEU A 9 -27.39 -13.35 -19.77
N ALA A 10 -26.74 -12.35 -20.37
CA ALA A 10 -25.55 -11.72 -19.80
C ALA A 10 -25.88 -10.98 -18.49
N GLY A 11 -27.02 -10.26 -18.43
CA GLY A 11 -27.49 -9.62 -17.20
C GLY A 11 -27.77 -10.61 -16.08
N LEU A 12 -28.37 -11.76 -16.39
CA LEU A 12 -28.66 -12.81 -15.41
C LEU A 12 -27.37 -13.48 -14.89
N LEU A 13 -26.39 -13.74 -15.78
CA LEU A 13 -25.07 -14.26 -15.41
C LEU A 13 -24.30 -13.28 -14.51
N PHE A 14 -24.37 -11.97 -14.78
CA PHE A 14 -23.78 -10.95 -13.92
C PHE A 14 -24.44 -10.90 -12.53
N ALA A 15 -25.77 -10.98 -12.46
CA ALA A 15 -26.51 -10.97 -11.20
C ALA A 15 -26.22 -12.23 -10.36
N LEU A 16 -26.13 -13.40 -10.98
CA LEU A 16 -25.80 -14.68 -10.31
C LEU A 16 -24.33 -14.75 -9.86
N ALA A 17 -23.41 -14.12 -10.60
CA ALA A 17 -21.99 -14.07 -10.21
C ALA A 17 -21.68 -13.01 -9.13
N ALA A 18 -22.47 -11.94 -9.03
CA ALA A 18 -22.26 -10.87 -8.05
C ALA A 18 -22.83 -11.17 -6.65
N ALA A 19 -23.85 -12.03 -6.55
CA ALA A 19 -24.50 -12.37 -5.28
C ALA A 19 -23.55 -12.98 -4.20
N PRO A 20 -22.66 -13.94 -4.50
CA PRO A 20 -21.76 -14.49 -3.47
C PRO A 20 -20.68 -13.51 -3.01
N ALA A 21 -20.36 -12.47 -3.77
CA ALA A 21 -19.37 -11.45 -3.39
C ALA A 21 -19.88 -10.46 -2.34
N LEU A 22 -21.20 -10.31 -2.20
CA LEU A 22 -21.85 -9.44 -1.20
C LEU A 22 -22.30 -10.19 0.06
N ALA A 23 -22.31 -11.52 0.04
CA ALA A 23 -22.81 -12.37 1.13
C ALA A 23 -21.72 -12.86 2.11
N GLN A 24 -20.46 -12.46 1.94
CA GLN A 24 -19.40 -12.88 2.86
C GLN A 24 -19.33 -11.94 4.08
N PRO A 25 -19.33 -12.48 5.32
CA PRO A 25 -19.17 -11.67 6.52
C PRO A 25 -17.82 -10.92 6.47
N PRO A 26 -17.75 -9.67 7.00
CA PRO A 26 -16.57 -8.80 6.93
C PRO A 26 -15.34 -9.33 7.71
N THR A 27 -15.50 -10.45 8.41
CA THR A 27 -14.43 -11.19 9.07
C THR A 27 -14.68 -12.67 8.83
N THR A 28 -13.63 -13.42 8.50
CA THR A 28 -13.70 -14.88 8.56
C THR A 28 -13.94 -15.31 10.01
N PRO A 29 -14.88 -16.24 10.27
CA PRO A 29 -14.96 -16.90 11.56
C PRO A 29 -13.60 -17.52 11.88
N VAL A 30 -13.19 -17.50 13.16
CA VAL A 30 -12.03 -18.27 13.61
C VAL A 30 -12.21 -19.71 13.12
N PRO A 31 -11.26 -20.30 12.36
CA PRO A 31 -11.36 -21.70 11.98
C PRO A 31 -11.55 -22.52 13.25
N GLY A 32 -12.71 -23.14 13.39
CA GLY A 32 -12.94 -24.10 14.45
C GLY A 32 -11.93 -25.23 14.30
N PRO A 33 -11.44 -25.83 15.41
CA PRO A 33 -10.69 -27.07 15.35
C PRO A 33 -11.45 -28.07 14.48
N ARG A 34 -10.78 -28.68 13.50
CA ARG A 34 -11.41 -29.70 12.65
C ARG A 34 -11.65 -31.00 13.41
N ASP A 35 -10.88 -31.17 14.48
CA ASP A 35 -10.91 -32.23 15.47
C ASP A 35 -11.00 -31.56 16.85
N PRO A 36 -11.94 -31.95 17.73
CA PRO A 36 -12.06 -31.42 19.10
C PRO A 36 -10.76 -31.47 19.92
N ASP A 37 -9.87 -32.42 19.61
CA ASP A 37 -8.58 -32.60 20.28
C ASP A 37 -7.44 -31.84 19.61
N GLN A 38 -7.70 -31.18 18.46
CA GLN A 38 -6.70 -30.35 17.79
C GLN A 38 -6.48 -29.05 18.57
N PRO A 39 -5.22 -28.68 18.88
CA PRO A 39 -4.95 -27.40 19.51
C PRO A 39 -5.48 -26.27 18.61
N PRO A 40 -6.14 -25.24 19.18
CA PRO A 40 -6.62 -24.10 18.41
C PRO A 40 -5.52 -23.53 17.50
N ALA A 41 -5.89 -23.00 16.32
CA ALA A 41 -4.93 -22.33 15.43
C ALA A 41 -4.18 -21.16 16.10
N SER A 42 -4.74 -20.63 17.19
CA SER A 42 -4.18 -19.59 18.07
C SER A 42 -3.74 -20.10 19.44
N ALA A 43 -3.71 -21.40 19.68
CA ALA A 43 -3.22 -21.92 20.95
C ALA A 43 -1.77 -21.44 21.11
N PRO A 44 -1.46 -20.67 22.17
CA PRO A 44 -0.10 -20.30 22.47
C PRO A 44 0.63 -21.59 22.89
N ASN A 45 1.23 -22.27 21.91
CA ASN A 45 2.11 -23.38 22.19
C ASN A 45 3.44 -22.79 22.66
N GLY A 46 3.54 -22.49 23.96
CA GLY A 46 4.77 -22.00 24.59
C GLY A 46 4.60 -20.72 25.42
N ALA A 47 5.74 -20.12 25.79
CA ALA A 47 5.77 -18.90 26.60
C ALA A 47 5.14 -17.72 25.84
N GLN A 48 4.27 -16.97 26.52
CA GLN A 48 3.61 -15.80 25.92
C GLN A 48 4.49 -14.58 26.05
N SER A 49 4.59 -13.76 25.01
CA SER A 49 5.27 -12.46 25.10
C SER A 49 4.58 -11.56 26.12
N LEU A 50 5.35 -10.96 27.03
CA LEU A 50 4.89 -9.85 27.87
C LEU A 50 4.84 -8.53 27.09
N ALA A 51 5.56 -8.46 25.97
CA ALA A 51 5.63 -7.28 25.13
C ALA A 51 4.32 -7.13 24.36
N HIS A 52 3.66 -5.99 24.57
CA HIS A 52 2.60 -5.47 23.73
C HIS A 52 3.16 -4.35 22.86
N ALA A 53 3.27 -4.57 21.56
CA ALA A 53 3.83 -3.63 20.61
C ALA A 53 3.13 -3.76 19.25
N VAL A 54 2.62 -2.64 18.75
CA VAL A 54 2.08 -2.56 17.39
C VAL A 54 2.79 -1.44 16.66
N GLY A 55 3.45 -1.75 15.55
CA GLY A 55 4.14 -0.78 14.73
C GLY A 55 3.98 -1.14 13.26
N ASP A 56 3.87 -0.13 12.42
CA ASP A 56 3.82 -0.29 10.98
C ASP A 56 4.56 0.87 10.33
N ALA A 57 5.41 0.55 9.36
CA ALA A 57 6.10 1.50 8.52
C ALA A 57 5.95 1.06 7.07
N GLY A 58 5.52 1.97 6.20
CA GLY A 58 5.38 1.75 4.78
C GLY A 58 6.04 2.88 4.00
N THR A 59 6.74 2.53 2.93
CA THR A 59 7.37 3.48 2.02
C THR A 59 7.12 3.03 0.59
N GLY A 60 6.57 3.90 -0.24
CA GLY A 60 6.40 3.69 -1.68
C GLY A 60 7.24 4.68 -2.48
N LEU A 61 7.95 4.18 -3.50
CA LEU A 61 8.78 5.04 -4.35
C LEU A 61 7.94 5.98 -5.22
N SER A 62 6.93 5.43 -5.88
CA SER A 62 6.04 6.18 -6.77
C SER A 62 4.64 5.60 -6.73
N VAL A 63 3.63 6.47 -6.73
CA VAL A 63 2.22 6.12 -6.85
C VAL A 63 1.58 6.99 -7.93
N VAL A 64 1.06 6.35 -8.97
CA VAL A 64 0.29 7.00 -10.03
C VAL A 64 -1.20 6.86 -9.69
N ARG A 65 -1.88 7.99 -9.58
CA ARG A 65 -3.32 8.09 -9.31
C ARG A 65 -4.04 8.62 -10.54
N LEU A 66 -5.06 7.90 -10.97
CA LEU A 66 -5.96 8.31 -12.04
C LEU A 66 -7.29 8.77 -11.43
N GLY A 67 -7.72 9.99 -11.79
CA GLY A 67 -8.88 10.63 -11.18
C GLY A 67 -8.81 10.69 -9.65
N PRO A 68 -7.75 11.27 -9.05
CA PRO A 68 -7.66 11.46 -7.61
C PRO A 68 -8.90 12.20 -7.08
N GLY A 69 -9.47 11.70 -5.98
CA GLY A 69 -10.71 12.23 -5.39
C GLY A 69 -11.98 11.96 -6.21
N GLY A 70 -11.91 11.06 -7.20
CA GLY A 70 -13.02 10.75 -8.11
C GLY A 70 -14.10 9.84 -7.54
N VAL A 71 -13.80 9.02 -6.53
CA VAL A 71 -14.76 8.05 -5.96
C VAL A 71 -14.90 8.19 -4.44
N PRO A 72 -16.10 7.97 -3.87
CA PRO A 72 -16.28 7.87 -2.42
C PRO A 72 -15.40 6.77 -1.82
N THR A 73 -14.93 6.97 -0.58
CA THR A 73 -14.16 5.93 0.10
C THR A 73 -15.06 4.76 0.46
N SER A 74 -14.67 3.56 0.04
CA SER A 74 -15.33 2.35 0.53
C SER A 74 -14.85 2.05 1.95
N THR A 75 -15.79 1.90 2.87
CA THR A 75 -15.51 1.60 4.29
C THR A 75 -16.52 0.59 4.79
N ILE A 76 -16.09 -0.26 5.73
CA ILE A 76 -16.95 -1.29 6.34
C ILE A 76 -17.98 -0.67 7.28
N LEU A 77 -17.79 0.60 7.66
CA LEU A 77 -18.66 1.33 8.58
C LEU A 77 -19.75 2.07 7.78
N PRO A 78 -21.03 1.67 7.87
CA PRO A 78 -22.10 2.30 7.09
C PRO A 78 -22.22 3.80 7.39
N GLY A 79 -22.39 4.60 6.33
CA GLY A 79 -22.51 6.06 6.42
C GLY A 79 -21.19 6.83 6.53
N LEU A 80 -20.06 6.17 6.78
CA LEU A 80 -18.77 6.84 6.95
C LEU A 80 -18.05 7.13 5.62
N GLY A 81 -18.46 6.48 4.52
CA GLY A 81 -17.79 6.59 3.22
C GLY A 81 -17.81 8.00 2.61
N GLU A 82 -18.83 8.80 2.93
CA GLU A 82 -18.94 10.19 2.46
C GLU A 82 -18.16 11.19 3.34
N GLN A 83 -17.85 10.81 4.58
CA GLN A 83 -17.09 11.64 5.52
C GLN A 83 -15.58 11.45 5.36
N LEU A 84 -15.16 10.35 4.74
CA LEU A 84 -13.77 10.05 4.49
C LEU A 84 -13.29 10.76 3.22
N PRO A 85 -12.02 11.19 3.15
CA PRO A 85 -11.45 11.81 1.96
C PRO A 85 -11.69 10.92 0.73
N LYS A 86 -12.19 11.48 -0.37
CA LYS A 86 -12.45 10.70 -1.60
C LYS A 86 -11.17 10.03 -2.11
N GLN A 87 -11.32 8.84 -2.68
CA GLN A 87 -10.22 8.04 -3.21
C GLN A 87 -10.06 8.21 -4.71
N SER A 88 -8.89 7.82 -5.20
CA SER A 88 -8.62 7.70 -6.63
C SER A 88 -9.43 6.56 -7.23
N VAL A 89 -9.79 6.68 -8.51
CA VAL A 89 -10.44 5.58 -9.25
C VAL A 89 -9.50 4.38 -9.31
N THR A 90 -8.24 4.66 -9.64
CA THR A 90 -7.17 3.65 -9.74
C THR A 90 -5.87 4.22 -9.23
N GLU A 91 -5.14 3.41 -8.46
CA GLU A 91 -3.79 3.70 -7.95
C GLU A 91 -2.83 2.60 -8.38
N PHE A 92 -1.63 2.99 -8.83
CA PHE A 92 -0.55 2.06 -9.16
C PHE A 92 0.69 2.49 -8.37
N GLY A 93 1.08 1.67 -7.40
CA GLY A 93 2.31 1.85 -6.62
C GLY A 93 3.47 1.09 -7.25
N LEU A 94 4.68 1.64 -7.14
CA LEU A 94 5.93 1.01 -7.55
C LEU A 94 6.92 1.07 -6.39
N GLY A 95 7.70 -0.01 -6.22
CA GLY A 95 8.77 -0.10 -5.24
C GLY A 95 8.28 0.13 -3.81
N LEU A 96 7.47 -0.80 -3.31
CA LEU A 96 6.89 -0.70 -1.96
C LEU A 96 7.77 -1.47 -0.97
N ALA A 97 7.99 -0.90 0.20
CA ALA A 97 8.63 -1.54 1.34
C ALA A 97 7.74 -1.37 2.58
N SER A 98 7.34 -2.47 3.23
CA SER A 98 6.53 -2.45 4.45
C SER A 98 7.12 -3.32 5.55
N ALA A 99 7.11 -2.79 6.77
CA ALA A 99 7.54 -3.49 7.97
C ALA A 99 6.44 -3.34 9.02
N GLN A 100 5.91 -4.47 9.48
CA GLN A 100 4.79 -4.54 10.41
C GLN A 100 5.17 -5.41 11.60
N VAL A 101 4.80 -4.93 12.79
CA VAL A 101 4.86 -5.63 14.07
C VAL A 101 3.49 -5.53 14.71
N ASN A 102 2.94 -6.66 15.13
CA ASN A 102 1.70 -6.74 15.88
C ASN A 102 1.77 -7.93 16.85
N THR A 103 2.20 -7.68 18.09
CA THR A 103 2.28 -8.74 19.12
C THR A 103 0.93 -9.38 19.42
N GLU A 104 -0.17 -8.66 19.16
CA GLU A 104 -1.55 -9.12 19.35
C GLU A 104 -2.11 -9.88 18.14
N ALA A 105 -1.29 -10.12 17.10
CA ALA A 105 -1.73 -10.90 15.95
C ALA A 105 -2.14 -12.30 16.39
N PHE A 106 -3.29 -12.74 15.87
CA PHE A 106 -3.88 -14.05 16.20
C PHE A 106 -2.96 -15.20 15.76
N LEU A 107 -2.40 -15.08 14.55
CA LEU A 107 -1.40 -16.02 14.04
C LEU A 107 0.00 -15.55 14.46
N THR A 108 0.78 -16.45 15.03
CA THR A 108 2.15 -16.16 15.48
C THR A 108 3.04 -15.69 14.32
N THR A 109 2.84 -16.23 13.11
CA THR A 109 3.54 -15.81 11.88
C THR A 109 3.18 -14.38 11.44
N GLU A 110 2.06 -13.83 11.88
CA GLU A 110 1.65 -12.45 11.56
C GLU A 110 2.18 -11.42 12.57
N ARG A 111 2.88 -11.86 13.63
CA ARG A 111 3.41 -10.96 14.65
C ARG A 111 4.47 -10.00 14.14
N VAL A 112 5.26 -10.43 13.17
CA VAL A 112 6.21 -9.58 12.47
C VAL A 112 6.23 -10.00 11.02
N VAL A 113 5.85 -9.07 10.14
CA VAL A 113 5.77 -9.28 8.69
C VAL A 113 6.55 -8.17 8.02
N THR A 114 7.46 -8.55 7.13
CA THR A 114 8.21 -7.60 6.30
C THR A 114 8.03 -7.97 4.85
N GLN A 115 7.78 -6.97 4.01
CA GLN A 115 7.49 -7.18 2.59
C GLN A 115 8.15 -6.11 1.74
N ALA A 116 8.77 -6.55 0.64
CA ALA A 116 9.25 -5.71 -0.44
C ALA A 116 8.50 -6.13 -1.71
N SER A 117 7.81 -5.17 -2.33
CA SER A 117 6.99 -5.42 -3.52
C SER A 117 7.45 -4.59 -4.72
N PRO A 118 7.49 -5.18 -5.92
CA PRO A 118 7.77 -4.44 -7.14
C PRO A 118 6.70 -3.42 -7.48
N PHE A 119 5.44 -3.78 -7.28
CA PHE A 119 4.30 -2.94 -7.59
C PHE A 119 3.16 -3.22 -6.63
N GLY A 120 2.23 -2.29 -6.53
CA GLY A 120 0.92 -2.48 -5.94
C GLY A 120 -0.11 -1.84 -6.85
N PHE A 121 -1.35 -2.28 -6.78
CA PHE A 121 -2.44 -1.56 -7.43
C PHE A 121 -3.63 -1.50 -6.49
N ALA A 122 -4.39 -0.43 -6.56
CA ALA A 122 -5.65 -0.30 -5.87
C ALA A 122 -6.73 0.20 -6.84
N VAL A 123 -7.94 -0.33 -6.72
CA VAL A 123 -9.13 0.16 -7.44
C VAL A 123 -10.15 0.55 -6.39
N ALA A 124 -10.55 1.83 -6.38
CA ALA A 124 -11.41 2.40 -5.34
C ALA A 124 -10.92 2.06 -3.90
N GLY A 125 -9.61 2.20 -3.69
CA GLY A 125 -8.94 1.98 -2.40
C GLY A 125 -8.74 0.52 -1.98
N ARG A 126 -9.10 -0.46 -2.83
CA ARG A 126 -8.89 -1.88 -2.55
C ARG A 126 -7.64 -2.36 -3.26
N SER A 127 -6.63 -2.83 -2.51
CA SER A 127 -5.37 -3.35 -3.06
C SER A 127 -5.23 -4.85 -2.81
N PRO A 128 -5.19 -5.70 -3.85
CA PRO A 128 -4.84 -7.09 -3.67
C PRO A 128 -3.34 -7.26 -3.47
N GLN A 129 -2.93 -8.42 -2.99
CA GLN A 129 -1.51 -8.79 -2.96
C GLN A 129 -0.98 -8.93 -4.38
N SER A 130 0.14 -8.28 -4.65
CA SER A 130 0.84 -8.33 -5.93
C SER A 130 1.74 -9.58 -6.01
N PRO A 131 1.74 -10.33 -7.13
CA PRO A 131 2.72 -11.39 -7.34
C PRO A 131 4.16 -10.88 -7.28
N GLY A 132 5.11 -11.76 -6.95
CA GLY A 132 6.54 -11.43 -7.02
C GLY A 132 7.09 -10.62 -5.84
N THR A 133 6.38 -10.61 -4.72
CA THR A 133 6.82 -9.95 -3.49
C THR A 133 7.84 -10.80 -2.74
N LEU A 134 8.87 -10.16 -2.19
CA LEU A 134 9.69 -10.77 -1.16
C LEU A 134 9.00 -10.56 0.20
N VAL A 135 8.72 -11.64 0.92
CA VAL A 135 8.05 -11.58 2.23
C VAL A 135 8.83 -12.44 3.22
N GLN A 136 9.03 -11.94 4.44
CA GLN A 136 9.55 -12.71 5.55
C GLN A 136 8.71 -12.47 6.79
N THR A 137 8.33 -13.56 7.44
CA THR A 137 7.68 -13.57 8.76
C THR A 137 8.70 -14.02 9.80
N ALA A 138 8.60 -13.53 11.03
CA ALA A 138 9.63 -13.74 12.04
C ALA A 138 9.62 -15.10 12.74
N ILE A 139 8.67 -15.98 12.48
CA ILE A 139 8.59 -17.29 13.15
C ILE A 139 8.70 -18.40 12.10
N PRO A 140 9.74 -19.25 12.17
CA PRO A 140 10.88 -19.20 13.12
C PRO A 140 11.79 -17.97 12.92
N ASP A 141 12.61 -17.63 13.93
CA ASP A 141 13.52 -16.47 13.88
C ASP A 141 14.46 -16.53 12.67
N ASN A 142 14.74 -15.37 12.07
CA ASN A 142 15.58 -15.28 10.87
C ASN A 142 16.91 -14.59 11.14
N PRO A 143 18.02 -15.30 11.40
CA PRO A 143 19.29 -14.66 11.74
C PRO A 143 19.84 -13.73 10.63
N ARG A 144 19.43 -13.95 9.37
CA ARG A 144 19.83 -13.16 8.21
C ARG A 144 18.61 -12.63 7.44
N PRO A 145 18.73 -11.46 6.80
CA PRO A 145 17.69 -10.94 5.92
C PRO A 145 17.52 -11.84 4.69
N ALA A 146 16.31 -11.89 4.16
CA ALA A 146 16.08 -12.38 2.80
C ALA A 146 16.32 -11.23 1.82
N THR A 147 16.95 -11.53 0.68
CA THR A 147 17.25 -10.56 -0.38
C THR A 147 17.02 -11.20 -1.74
N GLY A 148 16.56 -10.42 -2.71
CA GLY A 148 16.43 -10.94 -4.08
C GLY A 148 16.02 -9.86 -5.07
N GLY A 149 16.22 -10.16 -6.35
CA GLY A 149 15.61 -9.40 -7.43
C GLY A 149 14.09 -9.57 -7.40
N LEU A 150 13.38 -8.47 -7.59
CA LEU A 150 11.93 -8.48 -7.68
C LEU A 150 11.54 -8.50 -9.16
N PRO A 151 10.58 -9.34 -9.58
CA PRO A 151 10.19 -9.45 -10.98
C PRO A 151 9.62 -8.13 -11.45
N ILE A 152 10.17 -7.66 -12.56
CA ILE A 152 9.72 -6.47 -13.25
C ILE A 152 8.64 -6.91 -14.24
N PRO A 153 7.40 -6.41 -14.14
CA PRO A 153 6.41 -6.65 -15.17
C PRO A 153 6.83 -5.93 -16.46
N GLU A 154 6.90 -6.66 -17.56
CA GLU A 154 7.02 -6.02 -18.88
C GLU A 154 5.72 -5.28 -19.17
N THR A 155 5.80 -3.95 -19.28
CA THR A 155 4.65 -3.15 -19.70
C THR A 155 5.07 -2.21 -20.82
N PRO A 156 4.19 -1.95 -21.80
CA PRO A 156 4.47 -0.96 -22.83
C PRO A 156 4.53 0.48 -22.27
N LEU A 157 4.05 0.69 -21.03
CA LEU A 157 3.92 1.99 -20.40
C LEU A 157 5.08 2.34 -19.47
N ALA A 158 5.87 1.37 -19.04
CA ALA A 158 7.00 1.62 -18.15
C ALA A 158 8.17 0.66 -18.46
N LYS A 159 9.37 1.23 -18.48
CA LYS A 159 10.63 0.49 -18.51
C LYS A 159 11.29 0.60 -17.15
N LEU A 160 11.52 -0.54 -16.52
CA LEU A 160 12.26 -0.64 -15.26
C LEU A 160 13.52 -1.45 -15.56
N SER A 161 14.69 -1.02 -15.07
CA SER A 161 15.94 -1.71 -15.34
C SER A 161 16.28 -2.76 -14.29
N LEU A 162 16.31 -2.37 -13.02
CA LEU A 162 16.64 -3.29 -11.94
C LEU A 162 15.83 -2.94 -10.71
N LEU A 163 15.28 -3.96 -10.07
CA LEU A 163 14.53 -3.83 -8.85
C LEU A 163 14.94 -4.93 -7.89
N ASN A 164 15.38 -4.54 -6.70
CA ASN A 164 15.81 -5.45 -5.65
C ASN A 164 15.02 -5.20 -4.37
N GLY A 165 14.82 -6.26 -3.60
CA GLY A 165 14.19 -6.24 -2.29
C GLY A 165 15.12 -6.81 -1.23
N SER A 166 14.99 -6.31 -0.01
CA SER A 166 15.55 -6.91 1.20
C SER A 166 14.53 -6.83 2.32
N VAL A 167 14.27 -7.94 3.00
CA VAL A 167 13.34 -8.00 4.12
C VAL A 167 14.00 -8.73 5.29
N HIS A 168 13.75 -8.27 6.51
CA HIS A 168 14.27 -8.85 7.73
C HIS A 168 13.24 -8.82 8.84
N ALA A 169 12.73 -9.98 9.23
CA ALA A 169 11.81 -10.16 10.36
C ALA A 169 12.45 -11.06 11.43
N ARG A 170 12.60 -10.54 12.65
CA ARG A 170 13.16 -11.27 13.81
C ARG A 170 12.14 -11.41 14.93
N TRP A 171 12.25 -12.51 15.67
CA TRP A 171 11.48 -12.76 16.88
C TRP A 171 12.27 -13.74 17.76
N ASP A 172 12.41 -13.46 19.05
CA ASP A 172 13.09 -14.37 19.98
C ASP A 172 12.08 -15.02 20.93
N ASP A 173 12.28 -16.30 21.24
CA ASP A 173 11.35 -17.06 22.10
C ASP A 173 11.34 -16.59 23.57
N LYS A 174 12.39 -15.88 24.01
CA LYS A 174 12.52 -15.35 25.38
C LYS A 174 12.31 -13.85 25.44
N LEU A 175 12.85 -13.11 24.48
CA LEU A 175 12.79 -11.65 24.42
C LEU A 175 11.58 -11.13 23.64
N GLY A 176 10.89 -11.99 22.88
CA GLY A 176 9.78 -11.62 22.01
C GLY A 176 10.23 -10.63 20.93
N PRO A 177 9.55 -9.47 20.77
CA PRO A 177 9.92 -8.45 19.79
C PRO A 177 11.14 -7.61 20.21
N CYS A 178 11.73 -7.83 21.39
CA CYS A 178 12.88 -7.07 21.88
C CYS A 178 14.22 -7.53 21.31
N VAL A 179 14.27 -7.64 19.99
CA VAL A 179 15.43 -8.01 19.19
C VAL A 179 15.78 -6.91 18.19
N SER A 180 17.02 -6.91 17.69
CA SER A 180 17.48 -5.95 16.70
C SER A 180 18.19 -6.64 15.54
N PRO A 181 17.84 -6.35 14.27
CA PRO A 181 16.65 -5.58 13.86
C PRO A 181 15.36 -6.34 14.20
N LEU A 182 14.23 -5.65 14.40
CA LEU A 182 12.93 -6.31 14.62
C LEU A 182 12.21 -6.56 13.30
N ALA A 183 11.87 -5.48 12.59
CA ALA A 183 11.26 -5.53 11.27
C ALA A 183 11.92 -4.50 10.36
N THR A 184 12.44 -4.93 9.21
CA THR A 184 13.03 -4.05 8.20
C THR A 184 12.62 -4.52 6.82
N ALA A 185 12.20 -3.59 5.97
CA ALA A 185 11.97 -3.84 4.56
C ALA A 185 12.59 -2.73 3.73
N ARG A 186 13.23 -3.11 2.63
CA ARG A 186 13.83 -2.20 1.66
C ARG A 186 13.50 -2.64 0.25
N THR A 187 13.25 -1.66 -0.59
CA THR A 187 13.08 -1.85 -2.02
C THR A 187 13.92 -0.80 -2.73
N SER A 188 14.81 -1.24 -3.60
CA SER A 188 15.64 -0.35 -4.40
C SER A 188 15.37 -0.55 -5.88
N LEU A 189 15.25 0.57 -6.59
CA LEU A 189 14.96 0.64 -8.01
C LEU A 189 16.06 1.44 -8.68
N ALA A 190 16.69 0.87 -9.71
CA ALA A 190 17.59 1.60 -10.58
C ALA A 190 16.93 1.73 -11.96
N GLY A 191 16.81 2.96 -12.45
CA GLY A 191 16.27 3.26 -13.77
C GLY A 191 14.76 2.99 -13.88
N LEU A 192 13.93 4.02 -13.70
CA LEU A 192 12.51 3.99 -14.06
C LEU A 192 12.25 4.99 -15.18
N GLN A 193 11.58 4.55 -16.23
CA GLN A 193 11.01 5.43 -17.24
C GLN A 193 9.54 5.11 -17.41
N VAL A 194 8.68 6.07 -17.09
CA VAL A 194 7.23 5.97 -17.32
C VAL A 194 6.91 6.71 -18.61
N LEU A 195 6.50 5.96 -19.63
CA LEU A 195 6.07 6.47 -20.93
C LEU A 195 4.60 6.88 -20.86
N SER A 196 4.25 7.99 -21.50
CA SER A 196 2.85 8.42 -21.54
C SER A 196 2.03 7.50 -22.45
N ALA A 197 0.93 6.95 -21.95
CA ALA A 197 -0.14 6.37 -22.76
C ALA A 197 -1.09 7.45 -23.34
N LEU A 198 -0.60 8.68 -23.53
CA LEU A 198 -1.45 9.76 -24.01
C LEU A 198 -1.90 9.46 -25.45
N PRO A 199 -3.15 9.80 -25.81
CA PRO A 199 -3.64 9.63 -27.18
C PRO A 199 -2.71 10.31 -28.19
N ALA A 200 -2.54 9.70 -29.37
CA ALA A 200 -1.64 10.18 -30.42
C ALA A 200 -1.96 11.61 -30.91
N GLU A 201 -3.14 12.14 -30.55
CA GLU A 201 -3.55 13.51 -30.85
C GLU A 201 -2.91 14.58 -29.94
N VAL A 202 -2.22 14.20 -28.85
CA VAL A 202 -1.41 15.15 -28.07
C VAL A 202 -0.01 15.19 -28.65
N PRO A 203 0.43 16.31 -29.28
CA PRO A 203 1.75 16.40 -29.90
C PRO A 203 2.82 16.57 -28.83
N LEU A 204 3.16 15.48 -28.15
CA LEU A 204 4.40 15.38 -27.40
C LEU A 204 5.50 14.86 -28.34
N PRO A 205 6.76 15.30 -28.20
CA PRO A 205 7.85 14.74 -28.96
C PRO A 205 7.89 13.22 -28.76
N VAL A 206 8.01 12.46 -29.85
CA VAL A 206 7.83 10.98 -29.97
C VAL A 206 8.81 10.14 -29.12
N ARG A 207 9.53 10.74 -28.17
CA ARG A 207 10.53 10.12 -27.29
C ARG A 207 10.52 10.59 -25.84
N THR A 208 9.51 11.33 -25.37
CA THR A 208 9.56 11.88 -24.00
C THR A 208 8.94 10.95 -22.97
N SER A 209 9.77 10.40 -22.07
CA SER A 209 9.30 9.86 -20.79
C SER A 209 8.56 10.96 -20.04
N LEU A 210 7.39 10.66 -19.49
CA LEU A 210 6.64 11.63 -18.67
C LEU A 210 7.35 11.86 -17.34
N VAL A 211 7.88 10.76 -16.78
CA VAL A 211 8.72 10.72 -15.59
C VAL A 211 9.89 9.79 -15.86
N SER A 212 11.09 10.23 -15.54
CA SER A 212 12.32 9.45 -15.60
C SER A 212 13.05 9.56 -14.27
N ILE A 213 13.55 8.44 -13.80
CA ILE A 213 14.35 8.32 -12.58
C ILE A 213 15.65 7.65 -13.00
N PRO A 214 16.70 8.45 -13.30
CA PRO A 214 17.94 7.91 -13.85
C PRO A 214 18.77 7.18 -12.80
N ASP A 215 18.72 7.66 -11.56
CA ASP A 215 19.54 7.17 -10.46
C ASP A 215 18.79 6.16 -9.58
N THR A 216 19.51 5.60 -8.60
CA THR A 216 18.92 4.64 -7.66
C THR A 216 17.94 5.34 -6.71
N PHE A 217 16.74 4.77 -6.62
CA PHE A 217 15.72 5.12 -5.64
C PHE A 217 15.60 4.01 -4.62
N GLU A 218 15.49 4.37 -3.34
CA GLU A 218 15.36 3.41 -2.25
C GLU A 218 14.21 3.80 -1.32
N ALA A 219 13.33 2.84 -1.06
CA ALA A 219 12.32 2.89 -0.04
C ALA A 219 12.78 2.01 1.13
N SER A 220 12.77 2.53 2.35
CA SER A 220 13.17 1.78 3.55
C SER A 220 12.19 2.03 4.69
N SER A 221 11.64 0.94 5.20
CA SER A 221 10.68 0.90 6.29
C SER A 221 11.21 0.05 7.43
N VAL A 222 11.18 0.57 8.64
CA VAL A 222 11.75 -0.06 9.83
C VAL A 222 10.78 0.07 10.99
N VAL A 223 10.55 -1.02 11.72
CA VAL A 223 9.93 -0.98 13.05
C VAL A 223 10.93 -1.58 14.03
N ARG A 224 11.16 -0.86 15.13
CA ARG A 224 12.08 -1.28 16.20
C ARG A 224 11.54 -0.87 17.57
N LEU A 225 12.08 -1.51 18.60
CA LEU A 225 11.89 -1.08 19.97
C LEU A 225 13.08 -0.25 20.41
N VAL A 226 12.83 0.96 20.92
CA VAL A 226 13.85 1.90 21.39
C VAL A 226 13.71 2.12 22.89
N ASP A 227 14.78 2.56 23.55
CA ASP A 227 14.74 2.83 24.99
C ASP A 227 13.74 3.94 25.34
N LEU A 228 12.89 3.70 26.34
CA LEU A 228 12.04 4.74 26.90
C LEU A 228 12.83 5.50 27.98
N PRO A 229 13.06 6.81 27.84
CA PRO A 229 13.85 7.57 28.81
C PRO A 229 13.30 7.44 30.24
N GLY A 230 14.18 7.12 31.19
CA GLY A 230 13.81 6.97 32.60
C GLY A 230 13.06 5.69 32.96
N SER A 231 12.99 4.70 32.05
CA SER A 231 12.31 3.42 32.26
C SER A 231 13.17 2.25 31.77
N GLY A 232 12.94 1.05 32.34
CA GLY A 232 13.48 -0.21 31.81
C GLY A 232 12.70 -0.76 30.60
N ASN A 233 11.55 -0.15 30.29
CA ASN A 233 10.68 -0.54 29.19
C ASN A 233 11.10 0.12 27.87
N LYS A 234 10.51 -0.32 26.77
CA LYS A 234 10.79 0.21 25.42
C LYS A 234 9.63 1.05 24.88
N ALA A 235 9.92 1.94 23.94
CA ALA A 235 8.94 2.57 23.07
C ALA A 235 8.91 1.85 21.71
N VAL A 236 7.78 1.90 21.02
CA VAL A 236 7.67 1.41 19.64
C VAL A 236 8.04 2.55 18.71
N GLU A 237 9.01 2.34 17.83
CA GLU A 237 9.41 3.30 16.81
C GLU A 237 9.22 2.72 15.42
N SER A 238 8.41 3.40 14.61
CA SER A 238 8.18 3.08 13.20
C SER A 238 8.76 4.21 12.36
N THR A 239 9.65 3.88 11.43
CA THR A 239 10.36 4.83 10.59
C THR A 239 10.22 4.47 9.11
N SER A 240 9.79 5.44 8.32
CA SER A 240 9.79 5.41 6.86
C SER A 240 10.84 6.39 6.36
N THR A 241 11.65 5.96 5.39
CA THR A 241 12.70 6.76 4.76
C THR A 241 12.70 6.51 3.27
N MET A 242 12.85 7.58 2.49
CA MET A 242 13.01 7.50 1.05
C MET A 242 14.35 8.13 0.67
N ARG A 243 15.09 7.50 -0.24
CA ARG A 243 16.29 8.08 -0.85
C ARG A 243 16.11 8.14 -2.35
N ALA A 244 16.54 9.25 -2.90
CA ALA A 244 16.48 9.59 -4.31
C ALA A 244 17.61 10.59 -4.58
N ALA A 245 18.22 10.54 -5.76
CA ALA A 245 19.17 11.58 -6.19
C ALA A 245 18.44 12.67 -6.99
N GLY A 246 17.56 12.27 -7.90
CA GLY A 246 16.74 13.20 -8.65
C GLY A 246 15.66 12.53 -9.50
N VAL A 247 14.74 13.36 -9.99
CA VAL A 247 13.63 12.99 -10.86
C VAL A 247 13.65 13.92 -12.06
N GLU A 248 13.44 13.37 -13.24
CA GLU A 248 13.24 14.12 -14.46
C GLU A 248 11.78 13.99 -14.90
N LEU A 249 11.17 15.10 -15.30
CA LEU A 249 9.82 15.14 -15.85
C LEU A 249 9.87 15.64 -17.30
N ALA A 250 8.81 15.37 -18.05
CA ALA A 250 8.63 15.92 -19.40
C ALA A 250 8.81 17.45 -19.43
N GLY A 251 9.24 17.97 -20.59
CA GLY A 251 9.52 19.40 -20.76
C GLY A 251 10.88 19.84 -20.19
N GLY A 252 11.79 18.88 -19.93
CA GLY A 252 13.16 19.13 -19.50
C GLY A 252 13.29 19.57 -18.03
N ILE A 253 12.29 19.26 -17.21
CA ILE A 253 12.27 19.61 -15.78
C ILE A 253 13.09 18.57 -15.02
N LYS A 254 14.06 19.02 -14.25
CA LYS A 254 14.88 18.20 -13.35
C LYS A 254 14.67 18.64 -11.91
N ILE A 255 14.44 17.67 -11.03
CA ILE A 255 14.19 17.84 -9.61
C ILE A 255 15.28 17.08 -8.86
N ASP A 256 16.27 17.79 -8.36
CA ASP A 256 17.34 17.21 -7.55
C ASP A 256 16.89 17.13 -6.08
N VAL A 257 17.08 15.98 -5.46
CA VAL A 257 16.74 15.75 -4.05
C VAL A 257 17.97 16.09 -3.21
N ILE A 258 17.96 17.26 -2.58
CA ILE A 258 19.08 17.75 -1.78
C ILE A 258 19.07 17.11 -0.39
N SER A 259 17.88 16.97 0.21
CA SER A 259 17.68 16.23 1.45
C SER A 259 16.52 15.23 1.33
N PRO A 260 16.72 13.96 1.71
CA PRO A 260 15.69 12.95 1.66
C PRO A 260 14.65 13.14 2.79
N PRO A 261 13.38 12.80 2.55
CA PRO A 261 12.36 12.86 3.58
C PRO A 261 12.47 11.67 4.55
N THR A 262 12.21 11.93 5.82
CA THR A 262 12.14 10.91 6.88
C THR A 262 10.91 11.15 7.72
N LEU A 263 10.12 10.09 7.94
CA LEU A 263 8.93 10.13 8.78
C LEU A 263 9.07 9.08 9.88
N THR A 264 8.94 9.49 11.14
CA THR A 264 9.08 8.62 12.31
C THR A 264 7.91 8.83 13.27
N ALA A 265 7.32 7.72 13.72
CA ALA A 265 6.36 7.68 14.82
C ALA A 265 6.99 6.94 15.99
N THR A 266 7.04 7.57 17.17
CA THR A 266 7.50 6.97 18.41
C THR A 266 6.35 6.94 19.42
N ALA A 267 5.89 5.75 19.80
CA ALA A 267 4.84 5.54 20.79
C ALA A 267 5.43 5.00 22.10
N THR A 268 5.20 5.74 23.18
CA THR A 268 5.62 5.39 24.55
C THR A 268 4.46 4.84 25.38
N GLY A 269 3.24 4.93 24.86
CA GLY A 269 2.00 4.60 25.55
C GLY A 269 1.39 5.74 26.36
N ASP A 270 2.01 6.92 26.31
CA ASP A 270 1.53 8.17 26.89
C ASP A 270 1.54 9.27 25.82
N GLU A 271 0.50 10.10 25.79
CA GLU A 271 0.32 11.16 24.79
C GLU A 271 1.44 12.20 24.81
N THR A 272 1.89 12.59 26.00
CA THR A 272 2.83 13.70 26.19
C THR A 272 4.26 13.35 25.78
N THR A 273 4.59 12.06 25.82
CA THR A 273 5.93 11.55 25.48
C THR A 273 5.98 10.84 24.13
N SER A 274 4.82 10.56 23.52
CA SER A 274 4.73 10.02 22.18
C SER A 274 4.79 11.13 21.12
N LYS A 275 5.51 10.90 20.02
CA LYS A 275 5.75 11.96 19.01
C LYS A 275 5.80 11.45 17.59
N ILE A 276 5.42 12.32 16.67
CA ILE A 276 5.65 12.19 15.23
C ILE A 276 6.74 13.19 14.87
N THR A 277 7.75 12.73 14.14
CA THR A 277 8.82 13.57 13.60
C THR A 277 8.83 13.43 12.09
N TYR A 278 8.80 14.55 11.39
CA TYR A 278 8.90 14.59 9.94
C TYR A 278 9.97 15.57 9.51
N THR A 279 10.95 15.07 8.77
CA THR A 279 11.94 15.89 8.07
C THR A 279 11.45 16.07 6.64
N ALA A 280 10.99 17.27 6.31
CA ALA A 280 10.56 17.61 4.96
C ALA A 280 11.75 17.55 3.98
N PRO A 281 11.52 17.15 2.72
CA PRO A 281 12.56 17.13 1.72
C PRO A 281 12.91 18.55 1.28
N VAL A 282 14.16 18.74 0.84
CA VAL A 282 14.59 19.94 0.11
C VAL A 282 14.85 19.52 -1.33
N LEU A 283 14.09 20.10 -2.26
CA LEU A 283 14.16 19.77 -3.68
C LEU A 283 14.60 21.00 -4.47
N LYS A 284 15.61 20.85 -5.32
CA LYS A 284 16.03 21.89 -6.26
C LYS A 284 15.42 21.62 -7.62
N VAL A 285 14.71 22.59 -8.18
CA VAL A 285 13.99 22.43 -9.45
C VAL A 285 14.64 23.28 -10.53
N SER A 286 14.93 22.67 -11.67
CA SER A 286 15.47 23.33 -12.85
C SER A 286 14.75 22.87 -14.11
N GLN A 287 14.81 23.67 -15.17
CA GLN A 287 14.27 23.32 -16.47
C GLN A 287 15.27 23.72 -17.55
N ASN A 288 15.66 22.74 -18.38
CA ASN A 288 16.65 22.94 -19.45
C ASN A 288 17.95 23.60 -18.94
N GLY A 289 18.39 23.25 -17.73
CA GLY A 289 19.57 23.80 -17.07
C GLY A 289 19.38 25.14 -16.35
N LYS A 290 18.22 25.80 -16.49
CA LYS A 290 17.90 27.02 -15.75
C LYS A 290 17.20 26.68 -14.44
N GLU A 291 17.73 27.17 -13.32
CA GLU A 291 17.08 27.01 -12.01
C GLU A 291 15.74 27.76 -11.96
N LEU A 292 14.69 27.05 -11.54
CA LEU A 292 13.34 27.60 -11.37
C LEU A 292 13.04 27.95 -9.90
N GLY A 293 13.61 27.18 -8.97
CA GLY A 293 13.47 27.45 -7.54
C GLY A 293 13.81 26.25 -6.66
N THR A 294 13.53 26.38 -5.36
CA THR A 294 13.70 25.34 -4.35
C THR A 294 12.37 25.10 -3.65
N LEU A 295 11.99 23.83 -3.50
CA LEU A 295 10.88 23.39 -2.67
C LEU A 295 11.43 22.96 -1.32
N ASP A 296 10.90 23.55 -0.26
CA ASP A 296 11.26 23.26 1.13
C ASP A 296 10.03 23.50 2.02
N ALA A 297 10.15 23.25 3.33
CA ALA A 297 9.02 23.43 4.24
C ALA A 297 8.45 24.87 4.26
N ALA A 298 9.27 25.88 3.95
CA ALA A 298 8.83 27.28 3.89
C ALA A 298 8.23 27.65 2.51
N ARG A 299 8.64 26.95 1.45
CA ARG A 299 8.16 27.13 0.08
C ARG A 299 7.69 25.78 -0.48
N PRO A 300 6.52 25.29 -0.06
CA PRO A 300 6.11 23.92 -0.34
C PRO A 300 5.53 23.71 -1.74
N THR A 301 5.37 24.76 -2.55
CA THR A 301 4.73 24.71 -3.86
C THR A 301 5.49 25.48 -4.93
N LEU A 302 5.53 24.95 -6.14
CA LEU A 302 6.06 25.61 -7.33
C LEU A 302 5.21 25.23 -8.55
N ASP A 303 4.69 26.25 -9.24
CA ASP A 303 3.93 26.08 -10.48
C ASP A 303 4.87 26.27 -11.68
N ILE A 304 4.85 25.32 -12.62
CA ILE A 304 5.70 25.34 -13.82
C ILE A 304 4.80 25.25 -15.06
N PRO A 305 4.82 26.25 -15.96
CA PRO A 305 4.13 26.17 -17.23
C PRO A 305 4.86 25.22 -18.18
N LEU A 306 4.13 24.31 -18.84
CA LEU A 306 4.67 23.46 -19.91
C LEU A 306 4.32 24.03 -21.30
N LEU A 307 5.04 23.57 -22.34
CA LEU A 307 5.00 24.00 -23.75
C LEU A 307 3.61 24.04 -24.42
N LEU A 308 2.59 23.46 -23.80
CA LEU A 308 1.20 23.67 -24.16
C LEU A 308 0.61 24.52 -23.04
N ASP A 309 0.20 25.77 -23.30
CA ASP A 309 -0.43 26.69 -22.32
C ASP A 309 -1.66 26.09 -21.58
N LEU A 310 -2.09 24.89 -21.98
CA LEU A 310 -3.13 24.10 -21.36
C LEU A 310 -2.64 23.23 -20.18
N VAL A 311 -1.35 22.91 -20.07
CA VAL A 311 -0.80 21.96 -19.08
C VAL A 311 0.07 22.68 -18.05
N VAL A 312 -0.44 22.76 -16.81
CA VAL A 312 0.33 23.23 -15.66
C VAL A 312 0.83 22.02 -14.87
N VAL A 313 2.11 22.00 -14.55
CA VAL A 313 2.68 21.08 -13.56
C VAL A 313 2.72 21.81 -12.22
N LYS A 314 1.95 21.32 -11.26
CA LYS A 314 2.03 21.77 -9.87
C LYS A 314 2.90 20.80 -9.10
N LEU A 315 3.98 21.31 -8.51
CA LEU A 315 4.84 20.58 -7.59
C LEU A 315 4.46 20.94 -6.17
N GLN A 316 4.23 19.95 -5.32
CA GLN A 316 3.92 20.15 -3.90
C GLN A 316 4.69 19.16 -3.02
N ILE A 317 5.19 19.61 -1.87
CA ILE A 317 5.86 18.76 -0.88
C ILE A 317 5.19 18.83 0.50
N ALA A 318 5.67 18.03 1.45
CA ALA A 318 5.35 18.12 2.87
C ALA A 318 3.87 17.88 3.24
N GLY A 319 3.22 16.92 2.59
CA GLY A 319 1.83 16.52 2.89
C GLY A 319 1.70 15.69 4.17
N LEU A 320 2.11 16.22 5.32
CA LEU A 320 2.02 15.56 6.62
C LEU A 320 0.57 15.56 7.14
N ASN A 321 0.05 14.37 7.45
CA ASN A 321 -1.23 14.20 8.13
C ASN A 321 -1.03 13.29 9.33
N GLU A 322 -1.36 13.79 10.53
CA GLU A 322 -1.17 13.08 11.80
C GLU A 322 -2.50 12.68 12.42
N LYS A 323 -2.52 11.50 13.05
CA LYS A 323 -3.59 11.08 13.95
C LYS A 323 -2.99 10.54 15.22
N LYS A 324 -3.60 10.88 16.35
CA LYS A 324 -3.20 10.46 17.69
C LYS A 324 -4.44 10.08 18.48
N ALA A 325 -4.37 9.02 19.27
CA ALA A 325 -5.48 8.59 20.10
C ALA A 325 -4.99 7.72 21.26
N ALA A 326 -5.60 7.91 22.44
CA ALA A 326 -5.58 6.87 23.46
C ALA A 326 -6.46 5.70 23.02
N PHE A 327 -6.15 4.49 23.51
CA PHE A 327 -6.97 3.32 23.27
C PHE A 327 -7.03 2.40 24.48
N THR A 328 -8.05 1.54 24.48
CA THR A 328 -8.23 0.46 25.45
C THR A 328 -8.91 -0.69 24.70
N GLY A 329 -8.28 -1.86 24.66
CA GLY A 329 -8.79 -3.02 23.91
C GLY A 329 -7.73 -4.12 23.78
N ASN A 330 -8.15 -5.34 23.45
CA ASN A 330 -7.26 -6.49 23.22
C ASN A 330 -6.21 -6.72 24.32
N GLY A 331 -6.61 -6.63 25.59
CA GLY A 331 -5.76 -6.97 26.73
C GLY A 331 -4.84 -5.86 27.25
N PHE A 332 -4.74 -4.69 26.61
CA PHE A 332 -3.99 -3.56 27.15
C PHE A 332 -4.59 -2.18 26.82
N SER A 333 -4.09 -1.15 27.51
CA SER A 333 -4.42 0.25 27.26
C SER A 333 -3.15 1.05 27.02
N GLY A 334 -3.25 2.10 26.22
CA GLY A 334 -2.06 2.81 25.77
C GLY A 334 -2.38 4.00 24.89
N PHE A 335 -1.38 4.37 24.10
CA PHE A 335 -1.45 5.47 23.16
C PHE A 335 -0.95 5.03 21.80
N GLN A 336 -1.66 5.46 20.76
CA GLN A 336 -1.32 5.19 19.38
C GLN A 336 -1.23 6.48 18.59
N LEU A 337 -0.35 6.48 17.60
CA LEU A 337 -0.20 7.56 16.65
C LEU A 337 0.11 7.01 15.27
N GLY A 338 -0.24 7.77 14.26
CA GLY A 338 0.15 7.49 12.89
C GLY A 338 0.26 8.77 12.08
N ALA A 339 1.10 8.71 11.06
CA ALA A 339 1.22 9.76 10.09
C ALA A 339 1.37 9.22 8.68
N THR A 340 0.96 10.04 7.73
CA THR A 340 1.32 9.90 6.33
C THR A 340 2.04 11.14 5.85
N ALA A 341 3.04 10.98 4.98
CA ALA A 341 3.71 12.09 4.31
C ALA A 341 4.00 11.72 2.84
N ARG A 342 4.22 12.74 2.01
CA ARG A 342 4.59 12.58 0.60
C ARG A 342 5.75 13.50 0.29
N MET A 343 6.76 12.99 -0.43
CA MET A 343 7.92 13.78 -0.82
C MET A 343 7.55 14.83 -1.85
N LEU A 344 6.92 14.39 -2.94
CA LEU A 344 6.58 15.25 -4.07
C LEU A 344 5.27 14.77 -4.69
N ASP A 345 4.35 15.69 -4.91
CA ASP A 345 3.20 15.51 -5.78
C ASP A 345 3.41 16.27 -7.08
N VAL A 346 3.18 15.59 -8.19
CA VAL A 346 3.14 16.15 -9.54
C VAL A 346 1.72 16.00 -10.05
N GLN A 347 1.00 17.11 -10.18
CA GLN A 347 -0.35 17.13 -10.74
C GLN A 347 -0.29 17.55 -12.20
N LEU A 348 -0.92 16.76 -13.07
CA LEU A 348 -1.04 17.04 -14.49
C LEU A 348 -2.47 17.52 -14.77
N LEU A 349 -2.58 18.70 -15.38
CA LEU A 349 -3.86 19.38 -15.63
C LEU A 349 -4.69 19.56 -14.35
N PRO A 350 -4.22 20.38 -13.39
CA PRO A 350 -5.00 20.74 -12.20
C PRO A 350 -6.31 21.40 -12.63
N THR A 351 -7.44 20.73 -12.38
CA THR A 351 -8.76 21.12 -12.90
C THR A 351 -9.43 22.20 -12.07
N ASP A 352 -8.92 22.43 -10.85
CA ASP A 352 -9.28 23.54 -9.98
C ASP A 352 -9.09 24.90 -10.67
N LYS A 353 -8.17 24.99 -11.63
CA LYS A 353 -7.98 26.18 -12.48
C LYS A 353 -8.96 26.25 -13.67
N LEU A 354 -9.62 25.16 -14.04
CA LEU A 354 -10.55 25.08 -15.18
C LEU A 354 -11.98 25.50 -14.85
N LYS A 355 -12.33 25.68 -13.57
CA LYS A 355 -13.67 26.13 -13.08
C LYS A 355 -14.86 25.30 -13.61
N LEU A 356 -14.63 24.04 -13.97
CA LEU A 356 -15.69 23.11 -14.40
C LEU A 356 -16.22 22.33 -13.18
N PRO A 357 -17.54 22.20 -13.01
CA PRO A 357 -18.12 21.49 -11.87
C PRO A 357 -17.82 19.98 -11.93
N ASN A 358 -17.66 19.34 -10.77
CA ASN A 358 -17.51 17.89 -10.59
C ASN A 358 -16.29 17.24 -11.27
N LEU A 359 -15.23 17.99 -11.57
CA LEU A 359 -13.99 17.40 -12.03
C LEU A 359 -13.13 16.88 -10.86
N PRO A 360 -12.38 15.76 -11.05
CA PRO A 360 -11.35 15.35 -10.12
C PRO A 360 -10.25 16.42 -10.05
N THR A 361 -9.56 16.57 -8.93
CA THR A 361 -8.60 17.66 -8.69
C THR A 361 -7.48 17.73 -9.72
N ALA A 362 -7.15 16.60 -10.34
CA ALA A 362 -6.28 16.51 -11.51
C ALA A 362 -6.74 15.35 -12.40
N LEU A 363 -6.33 15.35 -13.68
CA LEU A 363 -6.54 14.19 -14.56
C LEU A 363 -5.70 13.00 -14.10
N ALA A 364 -4.43 13.28 -13.79
CA ALA A 364 -3.48 12.34 -13.24
C ALA A 364 -2.62 13.03 -12.18
N GLN A 365 -2.27 12.28 -11.15
CA GLN A 365 -1.35 12.70 -10.11
C GLN A 365 -0.28 11.63 -9.93
N ILE A 366 0.97 12.06 -9.90
CA ILE A 366 2.11 11.19 -9.59
C ILE A 366 2.66 11.66 -8.25
N SER A 367 2.58 10.79 -7.25
CA SER A 367 3.14 11.04 -5.92
C SER A 367 4.41 10.24 -5.80
N LEU A 368 5.49 10.88 -5.38
CA LEU A 368 6.78 10.24 -5.09
C LEU A 368 7.02 10.24 -3.59
N GLY A 369 7.60 9.16 -3.10
CA GLY A 369 7.99 9.04 -1.70
C GLY A 369 6.80 9.07 -0.77
N GLU A 370 5.84 8.18 -1.00
CA GLU A 370 4.73 8.01 -0.06
C GLU A 370 5.24 7.32 1.19
N GLN A 371 4.94 7.90 2.34
CA GLN A 371 5.38 7.42 3.64
C GLN A 371 4.17 7.24 4.54
N ILE A 372 4.12 6.12 5.24
CA ILE A 372 3.17 5.87 6.31
C ILE A 372 3.92 5.30 7.50
N VAL A 373 3.59 5.79 8.68
CA VAL A 373 4.06 5.23 9.94
C VAL A 373 2.90 5.15 10.92
N ARG A 374 2.86 4.09 11.72
CA ARG A 374 1.95 3.90 12.84
C ARG A 374 2.71 3.24 13.97
N ALA A 375 2.46 3.68 15.19
CA ALA A 375 3.06 3.08 16.38
C ALA A 375 2.05 3.14 17.53
N ALA A 376 1.96 2.06 18.30
CA ALA A 376 1.15 1.94 19.49
C ALA A 376 1.90 1.14 20.56
N ALA A 377 1.87 1.64 21.78
CA ALA A 377 2.50 1.03 22.94
C ALA A 377 1.57 1.09 24.15
N PRO A 378 1.66 0.13 25.09
CA PRO A 378 0.94 0.15 26.36
C PRO A 378 1.43 1.29 27.24
N ARG A 379 0.58 1.75 28.16
CA ARG A 379 0.98 2.69 29.22
C ARG A 379 2.19 2.14 29.97
N GLY A 380 3.22 2.98 30.14
CA GLY A 380 4.48 2.60 30.77
C GLY A 380 5.51 1.97 29.83
N GLY A 381 5.17 1.75 28.55
CA GLY A 381 6.06 1.19 27.54
C GLY A 381 6.03 -0.34 27.44
N VAL A 382 6.66 -0.86 26.40
CA VAL A 382 6.75 -2.28 26.07
C VAL A 382 7.67 -3.00 27.04
N VAL A 383 7.18 -4.06 27.69
CA VAL A 383 7.95 -4.91 28.60
C VAL A 383 8.59 -6.04 27.82
N CYS A 384 9.91 -6.12 27.81
CA CYS A 384 10.64 -7.21 27.16
C CYS A 384 10.63 -8.48 28.01
N GLY A 385 10.36 -9.62 27.38
CA GLY A 385 10.37 -10.93 28.04
C GLY A 385 9.17 -11.79 27.67
N THR A 386 9.17 -13.02 28.15
CA THR A 386 8.01 -13.90 28.08
C THR A 386 7.47 -14.25 29.47
N ALA A 387 6.15 -14.29 29.59
CA ALA A 387 5.48 -14.93 30.70
C ALA A 387 5.76 -16.42 30.62
N GLN A 388 6.42 -16.96 31.63
CA GLN A 388 6.53 -18.40 31.78
C GLN A 388 5.11 -18.95 31.93
N PRO A 389 4.70 -19.96 31.15
CA PRO A 389 3.39 -20.55 31.34
C PRO A 389 3.30 -21.03 32.79
N PRO A 390 2.13 -20.93 33.45
CA PRO A 390 1.95 -21.56 34.75
C PRO A 390 2.40 -23.01 34.62
N ARG A 391 3.31 -23.45 35.51
CA ARG A 391 3.69 -24.86 35.59
C ARG A 391 2.42 -25.64 35.88
N THR A 392 1.84 -26.28 34.87
CA THR A 392 0.82 -27.29 35.08
C THR A 392 1.50 -28.46 35.77
N THR A 393 1.51 -28.47 37.09
CA THR A 393 1.31 -29.73 37.82
C THR A 393 -0.06 -30.21 37.40
N ALA A 394 -0.14 -31.04 36.36
CA ALA A 394 -1.40 -31.63 35.92
C ALA A 394 -1.85 -32.65 36.98
N PRO A 395 -3.05 -32.52 37.59
CA PRO A 395 -3.83 -33.70 37.91
C PRO A 395 -4.38 -34.22 36.59
N GLU A 396 -4.04 -35.47 36.28
CA GLU A 396 -4.66 -36.25 35.21
C GLU A 396 -6.17 -36.34 35.49
N GLN A 397 -7.01 -35.73 34.65
CA GLN A 397 -8.46 -35.96 34.69
C GLN A 397 -9.05 -36.00 33.28
N PRO A 398 -9.96 -36.96 32.98
CA PRO A 398 -10.32 -37.29 31.61
C PRO A 398 -11.42 -36.39 31.06
N GLY A 399 -11.26 -36.00 29.79
CA GLY A 399 -12.30 -35.68 28.80
C GLY A 399 -13.59 -35.02 29.27
N GLY A 400 -13.68 -33.70 29.10
CA GLY A 400 -14.93 -32.97 29.00
C GLY A 400 -14.88 -32.02 27.80
N PRO A 401 -15.88 -32.04 26.88
CA PRO A 401 -15.84 -31.21 25.68
C PRO A 401 -15.96 -29.73 26.03
N ALA A 402 -15.01 -28.92 25.53
CA ALA A 402 -15.06 -27.47 25.64
C ALA A 402 -16.20 -26.93 24.75
N ALA A 403 -17.16 -26.24 25.35
CA ALA A 403 -18.22 -25.55 24.62
C ALA A 403 -17.65 -24.36 23.82
N PRO A 404 -18.13 -24.11 22.59
CA PRO A 404 -17.65 -23.01 21.76
C PRO A 404 -18.02 -21.64 22.39
N PRO A 405 -17.14 -20.62 22.33
CA PRO A 405 -17.44 -19.30 22.88
C PRO A 405 -18.56 -18.63 22.07
N VAL A 406 -19.62 -18.21 22.79
CA VAL A 406 -20.87 -17.71 22.20
C VAL A 406 -20.73 -16.35 21.50
N LYS A 407 -19.63 -15.60 21.67
CA LYS A 407 -19.35 -14.33 20.97
C LYS A 407 -17.84 -14.07 20.92
N ALA A 408 -17.14 -14.58 19.92
CA ALA A 408 -15.77 -14.16 19.64
C ALA A 408 -15.80 -12.73 19.05
N PRO A 409 -15.04 -11.76 19.58
CA PRO A 409 -14.89 -10.45 18.95
C PRO A 409 -14.36 -10.63 17.51
N PRO A 410 -14.84 -9.84 16.53
CA PRO A 410 -14.26 -9.85 15.20
C PRO A 410 -12.76 -9.52 15.29
N LEU A 411 -11.94 -10.26 14.54
CA LEU A 411 -10.48 -10.08 14.51
C LEU A 411 -10.10 -8.61 14.29
N ALA A 412 -9.06 -8.17 15.00
CA ALA A 412 -8.30 -6.99 14.59
C ALA A 412 -7.65 -7.30 13.24
N GLN A 413 -8.10 -6.61 12.19
CA GLN A 413 -7.53 -6.46 10.85
C GLN A 413 -6.47 -7.51 10.47
N THR A 414 -6.91 -8.72 10.15
CA THR A 414 -6.04 -9.69 9.46
C THR A 414 -5.73 -9.22 8.04
N ASN A 415 -4.54 -9.59 7.58
CA ASN A 415 -3.86 -9.06 6.40
C ASN A 415 -4.75 -8.85 5.15
N ALA A 416 -4.39 -7.83 4.35
CA ALA A 416 -5.01 -7.44 3.08
C ALA A 416 -5.20 -8.59 2.05
N ALA A 417 -4.61 -9.76 2.29
CA ALA A 417 -4.85 -10.99 1.56
C ALA A 417 -6.35 -11.33 1.41
N TYR A 418 -7.19 -11.07 2.42
CA TYR A 418 -8.62 -11.37 2.33
C TYR A 418 -9.46 -10.31 1.61
N GLN A 419 -8.95 -9.09 1.45
CA GLN A 419 -9.59 -8.07 0.60
C GLN A 419 -9.46 -8.39 -0.91
N SER A 420 -8.62 -9.36 -1.27
CA SER A 420 -8.44 -9.78 -2.66
C SER A 420 -9.61 -10.57 -3.24
N ILE A 421 -10.47 -11.20 -2.41
CA ILE A 421 -11.59 -12.03 -2.88
C ILE A 421 -12.65 -11.21 -3.63
N PRO A 422 -13.17 -10.09 -3.08
CA PRO A 422 -14.06 -9.22 -3.84
C PRO A 422 -13.39 -8.65 -5.09
N LEU A 423 -12.10 -8.30 -5.01
CA LEU A 423 -11.32 -7.78 -6.14
C LEU A 423 -11.21 -8.79 -7.29
N PHE A 424 -10.93 -10.06 -6.97
CA PHE A 424 -10.88 -11.15 -7.94
C PHE A 424 -12.21 -11.26 -8.70
N TRP A 425 -13.33 -11.31 -7.97
CA TRP A 425 -14.66 -11.40 -8.59
C TRP A 425 -15.03 -10.16 -9.39
N THR A 426 -14.65 -8.96 -8.93
CA THR A 426 -14.85 -7.73 -9.72
C THR A 426 -14.01 -7.71 -11.00
N GLY A 427 -12.76 -8.20 -10.93
CA GLY A 427 -11.88 -8.31 -12.08
C GLY A 427 -12.40 -9.32 -13.10
N THR A 428 -12.85 -10.50 -12.64
CA THR A 428 -13.52 -11.49 -13.49
C THR A 428 -14.78 -10.91 -14.14
N GLY A 429 -15.58 -10.17 -13.38
CA GLY A 429 -16.75 -9.47 -13.91
C GLY A 429 -16.40 -8.48 -15.02
N LEU A 430 -15.43 -7.59 -14.80
CA LEU A 430 -14.99 -6.61 -15.81
C LEU A 430 -14.43 -7.28 -17.07
N LEU A 431 -13.68 -8.39 -16.91
CA LEU A 431 -13.13 -9.14 -18.05
C LEU A 431 -14.24 -9.77 -18.88
N LEU A 432 -15.26 -10.36 -18.23
CA LEU A 432 -16.44 -10.89 -18.91
C LEU A 432 -17.26 -9.80 -19.61
N ALA A 433 -17.42 -8.62 -18.98
CA ALA A 433 -18.08 -7.48 -19.62
C ALA A 433 -17.33 -7.02 -20.89
N GLY A 434 -15.99 -6.95 -20.83
CA GLY A 434 -15.15 -6.60 -21.97
C GLY A 434 -15.30 -7.59 -23.13
N VAL A 435 -15.31 -8.90 -22.82
CA VAL A 435 -15.53 -9.95 -23.84
C VAL A 435 -16.91 -9.80 -24.49
N VAL A 436 -17.96 -9.54 -23.72
CA VAL A 436 -19.33 -9.33 -24.25
C VAL A 436 -19.39 -8.09 -25.15
N LEU A 437 -18.77 -6.97 -24.73
CA LEU A 437 -18.71 -5.74 -25.53
C LEU A 437 -18.01 -5.96 -26.87
N VAL A 438 -16.85 -6.63 -26.87
CA VAL A 438 -16.12 -6.93 -28.11
C VAL A 438 -16.91 -7.87 -29.02
N ALA A 439 -17.57 -8.89 -28.46
CA ALA A 439 -18.40 -9.82 -29.23
C ALA A 439 -19.68 -9.18 -29.79
N ALA A 440 -20.19 -8.13 -29.15
CA ALA A 440 -21.38 -7.39 -29.58
C ALA A 440 -21.09 -6.34 -30.67
N LEU A 441 -19.83 -5.94 -30.87
CA LEU A 441 -19.46 -4.99 -31.92
C LEU A 441 -19.70 -5.62 -33.31
N PRO A 442 -20.39 -4.93 -34.22
CA PRO A 442 -20.64 -5.44 -35.56
C PRO A 442 -19.30 -5.56 -36.30
N ALA A 443 -18.90 -6.80 -36.61
CA ALA A 443 -17.79 -7.05 -37.50
C ALA A 443 -18.04 -6.32 -38.82
N ARG A 444 -17.27 -5.25 -39.09
CA ARG A 444 -17.27 -4.59 -40.40
C ARG A 444 -16.84 -5.65 -41.41
N GLY A 445 -17.80 -6.15 -42.19
CA GLY A 445 -17.53 -7.09 -43.25
C GLY A 445 -16.44 -6.52 -44.14
N ARG A 446 -15.32 -7.23 -44.25
CA ARG A 446 -14.33 -6.96 -45.30
C ARG A 446 -15.07 -7.08 -46.62
N SER A 447 -15.40 -5.94 -47.23
CA SER A 447 -15.87 -5.89 -48.60
C SER A 447 -14.84 -6.60 -49.45
N ARG A 448 -15.18 -7.81 -49.92
CA ARG A 448 -14.40 -8.54 -50.92
C ARG A 448 -14.31 -7.63 -52.14
N THR A 449 -13.15 -7.02 -52.35
CA THR A 449 -12.79 -6.36 -53.59
C THR A 449 -12.87 -7.41 -54.69
N ARG A 450 -13.91 -7.32 -55.52
CA ARG A 450 -14.08 -8.12 -56.73
C ARG A 450 -13.00 -7.68 -57.72
N PRO A 451 -12.15 -8.58 -58.25
CA PRO A 451 -11.17 -8.19 -59.25
C PRO A 451 -11.88 -7.73 -60.54
N PRO A 452 -11.37 -6.69 -61.23
CA PRO A 452 -11.94 -6.20 -62.47
C PRO A 452 -11.77 -7.24 -63.58
N GLY A 453 -12.84 -7.44 -64.35
CA GLY A 453 -12.89 -8.39 -65.44
C GLY A 453 -11.95 -8.02 -66.58
N THR A 454 -11.25 -9.03 -67.09
CA THR A 454 -10.58 -9.01 -68.38
C THR A 454 -11.61 -8.99 -69.50
N SER A 455 -11.70 -7.86 -70.19
CA SER A 455 -12.20 -7.76 -71.56
C SER A 455 -11.06 -8.18 -72.49
N GLN A 456 -11.27 -9.26 -73.24
CA GLN A 456 -10.60 -9.50 -74.52
C GLN A 456 -11.70 -9.77 -75.55
N GLY A 457 -11.50 -9.20 -76.75
CA GLY A 457 -12.42 -9.33 -77.88
C GLY A 457 -12.19 -10.57 -78.72
#